data_AF-A0A4Y2E6G8-F1
#
_entry.id   AF-A0A4Y2E6G8-F1
#
_cell.length_a   1.000
_cell.length_b   1.000
_cell.length_c   1.000
_cell.angle_alpha   90.00
_cell.angle_beta   90.00
_cell.angle_gamma   90.00
#
_symmetry.space_group_name_H-M   'P 1'
#
loop_
_entity.id
_entity.type
_entity.pdbx_description
1 polymer ?
#
loop_
_entity_poly.entity_id
_entity_poly.type
_entity_poly.pdbx_seq_one_letter_code
_entity_poly.pdbx_strand_id
1 'polypeptide(L)'
;MGHANNYSSKKRKFAGNRYSNVRVKNDSQTVPVNVVDDENQKVTASSSKLEGYKHNFSNEISSETNSEIFGNRIMNVKTLISVFVKLCCPVCFSNNLMLNEDSIFDLFTNFCIKCKNCSFMKGFSSTVKVNNRNQLYTLFVYALRLMGKGYNGGRKPFCLLDLPFLGKNTFRRQEMKFKQAVS
;
A
#
# COMPACT_ATOMS: atom_id res chain seq x y z
N MET A 1 -31.87 -56.81 -9.18
CA MET A 1 -31.31 -55.56 -8.60
C MET A 1 -30.08 -55.18 -9.41
N GLY A 2 -30.17 -54.15 -10.25
CA GLY A 2 -29.07 -53.72 -11.13
C GLY A 2 -28.26 -52.61 -10.48
N HIS A 3 -26.93 -52.77 -10.40
CA HIS A 3 -26.02 -51.74 -9.90
C HIS A 3 -25.80 -50.66 -10.96
N ALA A 4 -26.12 -49.41 -10.61
CA ALA A 4 -25.83 -48.24 -11.42
C ALA A 4 -24.34 -47.88 -11.35
N ASN A 5 -23.64 -47.96 -12.49
CA ASN A 5 -22.27 -47.46 -12.62
C ASN A 5 -22.29 -45.94 -12.83
N ASN A 6 -21.94 -45.19 -11.79
CA ASN A 6 -21.74 -43.74 -11.88
C ASN A 6 -20.47 -43.42 -12.68
N TYR A 7 -20.61 -43.14 -13.98
CA TYR A 7 -19.54 -42.60 -14.81
C TYR A 7 -19.28 -41.14 -14.41
N SER A 8 -18.22 -40.87 -13.65
CA SER A 8 -17.76 -39.50 -13.45
C SER A 8 -17.11 -38.97 -14.74
N SER A 9 -17.66 -37.92 -15.34
CA SER A 9 -17.04 -37.26 -16.48
C SER A 9 -15.68 -36.67 -16.09
N LYS A 10 -14.60 -37.08 -16.78
CA LYS A 10 -13.26 -36.51 -16.57
C LYS A 10 -13.29 -35.00 -16.80
N LYS A 11 -12.90 -34.21 -15.80
CA LYS A 11 -12.73 -32.76 -15.93
C LYS A 11 -11.70 -32.46 -17.03
N ARG A 12 -12.06 -31.56 -17.96
CA ARG A 12 -11.16 -31.13 -19.04
C ARG A 12 -9.96 -30.38 -18.46
N LYS A 13 -8.77 -30.67 -19.01
CA LYS A 13 -7.54 -29.96 -18.66
C LYS A 13 -7.62 -28.51 -19.16
N PHE A 14 -7.15 -27.58 -18.35
CA PHE A 14 -7.10 -26.15 -18.68
C PHE A 14 -6.18 -25.95 -19.90
N ALA A 15 -6.78 -25.60 -21.04
CA ALA A 15 -6.06 -25.16 -22.22
C ALA A 15 -5.87 -23.65 -22.09
N GLY A 16 -4.67 -23.22 -21.69
CA GLY A 16 -4.35 -21.80 -21.48
C GLY A 16 -4.69 -20.91 -22.69
N ASN A 17 -4.74 -19.59 -22.45
CA ASN A 17 -5.19 -18.59 -23.43
C ASN A 17 -4.47 -18.71 -24.77
N ARG A 18 -5.17 -19.26 -25.77
CA ARG A 18 -4.71 -19.36 -27.16
C ARG A 18 -4.91 -18.01 -27.85
N TYR A 19 -3.98 -17.08 -27.66
CA TYR A 19 -3.84 -15.98 -28.59
C TYR A 19 -3.11 -16.52 -29.83
N SER A 20 -3.87 -16.74 -30.90
CA SER A 20 -3.33 -17.12 -32.21
C SER A 20 -2.66 -15.89 -32.83
N ASN A 21 -1.33 -15.86 -32.84
CA ASN A 21 -0.58 -14.89 -33.63
C ASN A 21 -0.77 -15.25 -35.12
N VAL A 22 -1.61 -14.49 -35.82
CA VAL A 22 -1.69 -14.54 -37.27
C VAL A 22 -0.37 -13.99 -37.82
N ARG A 23 0.51 -14.89 -38.26
CA ARG A 23 1.65 -14.51 -39.12
C ARG A 23 1.11 -14.32 -40.54
N VAL A 24 0.98 -13.07 -40.96
CA VAL A 24 0.85 -12.74 -42.38
C VAL A 24 2.17 -13.09 -43.05
N LYS A 25 2.15 -14.05 -43.97
CA LYS A 25 3.23 -14.32 -44.91
C LYS A 25 3.06 -13.36 -46.09
N ASN A 26 4.04 -12.52 -46.36
CA ASN A 26 4.22 -11.91 -47.67
C ASN A 26 5.57 -12.38 -48.21
N ASP A 27 5.53 -13.15 -49.29
CA ASP A 27 6.67 -13.48 -50.13
C ASP A 27 6.90 -12.34 -51.12
N SER A 28 8.08 -11.71 -51.13
CA SER A 28 8.84 -11.36 -52.35
C SER A 28 10.17 -10.62 -52.05
N GLN A 29 11.26 -11.30 -52.44
CA GLN A 29 12.48 -10.79 -53.11
C GLN A 29 13.52 -9.85 -52.44
N THR A 30 14.76 -10.32 -52.60
CA THR A 30 16.07 -9.65 -52.79
C THR A 30 16.93 -9.19 -51.59
N VAL A 31 18.17 -9.70 -51.60
CA VAL A 31 19.38 -9.50 -50.76
C VAL A 31 20.19 -8.30 -51.36
N PRO A 32 21.24 -7.62 -50.76
CA PRO A 32 22.05 -7.84 -49.53
C PRO A 32 22.35 -6.63 -48.59
N VAL A 33 22.78 -6.96 -47.36
CA VAL A 33 23.96 -6.48 -46.57
C VAL A 33 24.10 -5.01 -46.08
N ASN A 34 24.44 -4.92 -44.77
CA ASN A 34 24.95 -3.81 -43.92
C ASN A 34 23.93 -2.88 -43.22
N VAL A 35 23.89 -2.92 -41.87
CA VAL A 35 24.18 -1.80 -40.92
C VAL A 35 23.80 -2.24 -39.49
N VAL A 36 24.86 -2.40 -38.68
CA VAL A 36 25.11 -2.03 -37.26
C VAL A 36 23.94 -1.59 -36.34
N ASP A 37 24.00 -2.13 -35.10
CA ASP A 37 23.43 -1.71 -33.79
C ASP A 37 21.91 -1.52 -33.59
N ASP A 38 21.32 -2.31 -32.68
CA ASP A 38 21.02 -1.87 -31.30
C ASP A 38 20.22 -2.97 -30.56
N GLU A 39 20.55 -3.20 -29.30
CA GLU A 39 19.96 -4.23 -28.45
C GLU A 39 18.47 -3.94 -28.16
N ASN A 40 17.58 -4.55 -28.95
CA ASN A 40 16.14 -4.53 -28.68
C ASN A 40 15.81 -5.40 -27.46
N GLN A 41 16.03 -4.86 -26.27
CA GLN A 41 15.61 -5.47 -25.01
C GLN A 41 14.07 -5.56 -25.00
N LYS A 42 13.53 -6.76 -25.20
CA LYS A 42 12.08 -7.02 -25.09
C LYS A 42 11.62 -6.81 -23.64
N VAL A 43 11.22 -5.59 -23.33
CA VAL A 43 10.55 -5.21 -22.08
C VAL A 43 9.19 -5.93 -22.04
N THR A 44 9.08 -6.96 -21.20
CA THR A 44 7.79 -7.61 -20.93
C THR A 44 6.92 -6.62 -20.14
N ALA A 45 5.60 -6.58 -20.38
CA ALA A 45 4.64 -5.68 -19.72
C ALA A 45 4.60 -5.75 -18.17
N SER A 46 5.40 -6.63 -17.57
CA SER A 46 5.61 -6.79 -16.13
C SER A 46 6.75 -5.92 -15.59
N SER A 47 7.77 -5.56 -16.38
CA SER A 47 8.91 -4.76 -15.89
C SER A 47 8.59 -3.26 -15.81
N SER A 48 7.80 -2.73 -16.72
CA SER A 48 7.33 -1.33 -16.68
C SER A 48 6.41 -1.02 -15.49
N LYS A 49 5.84 -2.04 -14.84
CA LYS A 49 5.09 -1.90 -13.57
C LYS A 49 5.97 -1.92 -12.32
N LEU A 50 7.24 -2.32 -12.46
CA LEU A 50 8.17 -2.43 -11.34
C LEU A 50 8.96 -1.13 -11.10
N GLU A 51 9.23 -0.36 -12.16
CA GLU A 51 9.97 0.90 -12.05
C GLU A 51 9.22 1.97 -11.26
N GLY A 52 7.89 2.07 -11.44
CA GLY A 52 7.05 2.95 -10.61
C GLY A 52 6.99 2.55 -9.13
N TYR A 53 7.50 1.38 -8.75
CA TYR A 53 7.43 0.85 -7.39
C TYR A 53 8.68 1.11 -6.55
N LYS A 54 9.80 1.50 -7.16
CA LYS A 54 11.09 1.65 -6.47
C LYS A 54 11.27 3.00 -5.76
N HIS A 55 10.41 3.98 -6.01
CA HIS A 55 10.64 5.36 -5.54
C HIS A 55 10.15 5.65 -4.10
N ASN A 56 9.50 4.71 -3.41
CA ASN A 56 8.87 4.98 -2.10
C ASN A 56 9.44 4.17 -0.92
N PHE A 57 10.62 3.55 -1.07
CA PHE A 57 11.33 2.91 0.04
C PHE A 57 12.77 3.41 0.13
N SER A 58 12.96 4.72 0.21
CA SER A 58 14.19 5.29 0.76
C SER A 58 14.02 5.46 2.27
N ASN A 59 14.65 4.56 3.03
CA ASN A 59 14.97 4.80 4.43
C ASN A 59 16.12 5.81 4.48
N GLU A 60 15.82 7.10 4.35
CA GLU A 60 16.78 8.15 4.67
C GLU A 60 16.40 8.78 6.00
N ILE A 61 17.22 8.44 7.01
CA ILE A 61 17.31 9.20 8.25
C ILE A 61 18.00 10.50 7.88
N SER A 62 17.24 11.57 7.67
CA SER A 62 17.78 12.91 7.49
C SER A 62 17.36 13.84 8.63
N SER A 63 18.39 14.50 9.14
CA SER A 63 18.43 15.45 10.24
C SER A 63 17.57 16.69 10.00
N GLU A 64 16.96 17.15 11.09
CA GLU A 64 16.69 18.56 11.44
C GLU A 64 16.47 19.55 10.29
N THR A 65 15.45 19.29 9.50
CA THR A 65 14.63 20.33 8.87
C THR A 65 13.19 19.91 9.11
N ASN A 66 12.23 20.83 9.16
CA ASN A 66 10.82 20.46 9.31
C ASN A 66 10.53 19.39 8.25
N SER A 67 10.40 18.12 8.65
CA SER A 67 10.19 17.03 7.73
C SER A 67 8.89 17.38 7.03
N GLU A 68 8.97 17.76 5.75
CA GLU A 68 7.78 18.01 4.97
C GLU A 68 7.01 16.70 4.99
N ILE A 69 5.91 16.70 5.73
CA ILE A 69 5.06 15.53 5.90
C ILE A 69 4.53 15.21 4.49
N PHE A 70 5.14 14.20 3.85
CA PHE A 70 4.94 13.89 2.45
C PHE A 70 3.87 12.81 2.26
N GLY A 71 3.13 12.92 1.16
CA GLY A 71 2.05 12.01 0.76
C GLY A 71 0.69 12.33 1.38
N ASN A 72 -0.38 11.84 0.75
CA ASN A 72 -1.73 12.08 1.24
C ASN A 72 -1.96 11.35 2.58
N ARG A 73 -2.78 11.95 3.43
CA ARG A 73 -3.29 11.36 4.68
C ARG A 73 -4.80 11.58 4.70
N ILE A 74 -5.50 10.73 5.46
CA ILE A 74 -6.94 10.90 5.70
C ILE A 74 -7.23 12.23 6.41
N MET A 75 -6.24 12.77 7.13
CA MET A 75 -6.32 14.04 7.85
C MET A 75 -5.45 15.10 7.17
N ASN A 76 -5.94 16.35 7.13
CA ASN A 76 -5.14 17.47 6.65
C ASN A 76 -4.09 17.87 7.70
N VAL A 77 -2.89 17.31 7.56
CA VAL A 77 -1.79 17.54 8.51
C VAL A 77 -1.32 18.99 8.52
N LYS A 78 -1.37 19.69 7.37
CA LYS A 78 -1.01 21.12 7.30
C LYS A 78 -1.95 21.97 8.16
N THR A 79 -3.25 21.68 8.13
CA THR A 79 -4.23 22.32 9.02
C THR A 79 -3.90 22.03 10.48
N LEU A 80 -3.57 20.78 10.84
CA LEU A 80 -3.18 20.43 12.21
C LEU A 80 -1.94 21.21 12.67
N ILE A 81 -0.89 21.28 11.85
CA ILE A 81 0.31 22.10 12.15
C ILE A 81 -0.10 23.55 12.43
N SER A 82 -0.96 24.13 11.58
CA SER A 82 -1.42 25.52 11.75
C SER A 82 -2.17 25.78 13.06
N VAL A 83 -2.86 24.76 13.59
CA VAL A 83 -3.53 24.83 14.88
C VAL A 83 -2.51 24.73 16.01
N PHE A 84 -1.61 23.74 15.95
CA PHE A 84 -0.63 23.51 17.02
C PHE A 84 0.34 24.68 17.21
N VAL A 85 0.74 25.36 16.14
CA VAL A 85 1.59 26.56 16.24
C VAL A 85 0.92 27.69 17.03
N LYS A 86 -0.42 27.72 17.12
CA LYS A 86 -1.16 28.73 17.90
C LYS A 86 -1.37 28.34 19.36
N LEU A 87 -1.11 27.08 19.73
CA LEU A 87 -1.31 26.59 21.09
C LEU A 87 -0.08 26.88 21.95
N CYS A 88 -0.32 27.21 23.23
CA CYS A 88 0.74 27.40 24.19
C CYS A 88 1.29 26.05 24.67
N CYS A 89 2.60 25.98 24.86
CA CYS A 89 3.22 24.86 25.55
C CYS A 89 2.69 24.75 26.98
N PRO A 90 2.28 23.56 27.47
CA PRO A 90 1.76 23.40 28.82
C PRO A 90 2.83 23.55 29.93
N VAL A 91 4.11 23.61 29.57
CA VAL A 91 5.23 23.70 30.52
C VAL A 91 5.78 25.13 30.58
N CYS A 92 6.13 25.72 29.43
CA CYS A 92 6.77 27.04 29.38
C CYS A 92 5.86 28.15 28.80
N PHE A 93 4.60 27.84 28.47
CA PHE A 93 3.60 28.78 27.95
C PHE A 93 3.98 29.55 26.68
N SER A 94 5.02 29.13 25.96
CA SER A 94 5.40 29.71 24.66
C SER A 94 4.55 29.15 23.52
N ASN A 95 4.39 29.94 22.45
CA ASN A 95 3.59 29.59 21.27
C ASN A 95 4.41 28.83 20.20
N ASN A 96 5.37 28.01 20.63
CA ASN A 96 6.32 27.34 19.74
C ASN A 96 6.15 25.81 19.78
N LEU A 97 4.90 25.35 19.73
CA LEU A 97 4.60 23.93 19.57
C LEU A 97 4.71 23.52 18.10
N MET A 98 5.37 22.40 17.86
CA MET A 98 5.62 21.82 16.55
C MET A 98 5.03 20.41 16.51
N LEU A 99 4.26 20.14 15.47
CA LEU A 99 3.71 18.80 15.21
C LEU A 99 4.63 18.07 14.24
N ASN A 100 5.12 16.90 14.64
CA ASN A 100 5.94 16.02 13.83
C ASN A 100 5.23 14.68 13.62
N GLU A 101 5.48 14.04 12.48
CA GLU A 101 5.12 12.64 12.22
C GLU A 101 6.28 11.75 12.69
N ASP A 102 6.09 10.97 13.75
CA ASP A 102 7.13 10.08 14.30
C ASP A 102 7.24 8.78 13.50
N SER A 103 6.12 8.30 12.96
CA SER A 103 6.07 7.07 12.18
C SER A 103 4.86 7.03 11.26
N ILE A 104 5.13 6.71 9.99
CA ILE A 104 4.12 6.42 8.98
C ILE A 104 3.80 4.93 9.11
N PHE A 105 2.66 4.59 9.71
CA PHE A 105 2.10 3.25 9.60
C PHE A 105 0.93 3.29 8.63
N ASP A 106 0.85 2.27 7.79
CA ASP A 106 0.00 2.21 6.59
C ASP A 106 -1.39 2.87 6.71
N LEU A 107 -2.16 2.62 7.79
CA LEU A 107 -3.51 3.18 7.95
C LEU A 107 -3.68 4.18 9.10
N PHE A 108 -2.63 4.41 9.89
CA PHE A 108 -2.69 5.35 11.00
C PHE A 108 -1.30 5.90 11.27
N THR A 109 -1.22 7.19 11.51
CA THR A 109 0.03 7.86 11.84
C THR A 109 0.20 7.98 13.36
N ASN A 110 1.44 7.86 13.87
CA ASN A 110 1.77 8.42 15.18
C ASN A 110 2.44 9.78 15.00
N PHE A 111 1.98 10.73 15.80
CA PHE A 111 2.45 12.10 15.82
C PHE A 111 3.12 12.42 17.14
N CYS A 112 3.93 13.46 17.14
CA CYS A 112 4.57 13.99 18.31
C CYS A 112 4.47 15.50 18.33
N ILE A 113 4.03 16.05 19.46
CA ILE A 113 4.03 17.48 19.72
C ILE A 113 5.28 17.78 20.52
N LYS A 114 6.16 18.64 19.98
CA LYS A 114 7.39 19.10 20.63
C LYS A 114 7.34 20.59 20.84
N CYS A 115 7.82 21.08 21.97
CA CYS A 115 8.07 22.51 22.15
C CYS A 115 9.50 22.84 21.71
N LYS A 116 9.70 23.95 20.99
CA LYS A 116 11.05 24.41 20.63
C LYS A 116 11.81 25.05 21.80
N ASN A 117 11.09 25.55 22.82
CA ASN A 117 11.67 26.35 23.91
C ASN A 117 11.92 25.53 25.19
N CYS A 118 11.46 24.29 25.28
CA CYS A 118 11.67 23.43 26.45
C CYS A 118 11.65 21.95 26.04
N SER A 119 11.91 21.06 27.00
CA SER A 119 11.93 19.60 26.79
C SER A 119 10.54 18.96 26.68
N PHE A 120 9.46 19.75 26.55
CA PHE A 120 8.12 19.21 26.40
C PHE A 120 7.98 18.41 25.10
N MET A 121 7.56 17.15 25.25
CA MET A 121 7.31 16.23 24.16
C MET A 121 6.14 15.32 24.51
N LYS A 122 5.14 15.23 23.63
CA LYS A 122 4.00 14.34 23.80
C LYS A 122 3.66 13.62 22.50
N GLY A 123 3.83 12.30 22.51
CA GLY A 123 3.39 11.42 21.43
C GLY A 123 1.89 11.14 21.52
N PHE A 124 1.22 11.09 20.37
CA PHE A 124 -0.15 10.63 20.23
C PHE A 124 -0.34 9.85 18.92
N SER A 125 -1.43 9.10 18.82
CA SER A 125 -1.77 8.37 17.60
C SER A 125 -3.01 8.98 16.96
N SER A 126 -3.09 8.96 15.64
CA SER A 126 -4.27 9.40 14.87
C SER A 126 -5.55 8.66 15.25
N THR A 127 -5.43 7.49 15.87
CA THR A 127 -6.55 6.63 16.28
C THR A 127 -6.35 6.17 17.71
N VAL A 128 -7.43 6.02 18.46
CA VAL A 128 -7.39 5.50 19.83
C VAL A 128 -6.84 4.07 19.83
N LYS A 129 -5.86 3.81 20.71
CA LYS A 129 -5.36 2.46 20.97
C LYS A 129 -6.19 1.84 22.10
N VAL A 130 -6.75 0.67 21.86
CA VAL A 130 -7.43 -0.14 22.88
C VAL A 130 -6.46 -1.23 23.31
N ASN A 131 -6.14 -1.33 24.60
CA ASN A 131 -5.15 -2.29 25.14
C ASN A 131 -3.79 -2.23 24.42
N ASN A 132 -3.26 -1.01 24.19
CA ASN A 132 -2.02 -0.75 23.45
C ASN A 132 -1.99 -1.29 22.00
N ARG A 133 -3.15 -1.65 21.45
CA ARG A 133 -3.26 -2.16 20.08
C ARG A 133 -4.14 -1.24 19.25
N ASN A 134 -3.76 -1.08 18.00
CA ASN A 134 -4.60 -0.41 17.03
C ASN A 134 -5.57 -1.42 16.42
N GLN A 135 -6.86 -1.25 16.68
CA GLN A 135 -7.90 -2.13 16.16
C GLN A 135 -8.30 -1.78 14.71
N LEU A 136 -7.86 -0.63 14.20
CA LEU A 136 -8.27 -0.13 12.88
C LEU A 136 -7.94 -1.14 11.76
N TYR A 137 -6.77 -1.77 11.78
CA TYR A 137 -6.43 -2.83 10.82
C TYR A 137 -7.40 -4.01 10.87
N THR A 138 -7.80 -4.43 12.08
CA THR A 138 -8.71 -5.55 12.27
C THR A 138 -10.11 -5.20 11.76
N LEU A 139 -10.63 -4.03 12.14
CA LEU A 139 -11.94 -3.54 11.70
C LEU A 139 -11.98 -3.34 10.20
N PHE A 140 -10.93 -2.78 9.61
CA PHE A 140 -10.86 -2.54 8.18
C PHE A 140 -10.80 -3.85 7.37
N VAL A 141 -9.98 -4.82 7.81
CA VAL A 141 -9.94 -6.15 7.17
C VAL A 141 -11.30 -6.85 7.31
N TYR A 142 -11.95 -6.73 8.47
CA TYR A 142 -13.28 -7.28 8.69
C TYR A 142 -14.33 -6.65 7.75
N ALA A 143 -14.35 -5.31 7.63
CA ALA A 143 -15.25 -4.61 6.72
C ALA A 143 -15.06 -5.07 5.26
N LEU A 144 -13.82 -5.23 4.80
CA LEU A 144 -13.55 -5.76 3.46
C LEU A 144 -14.09 -7.19 3.29
N ARG A 145 -13.97 -8.04 4.32
CA ARG A 145 -14.51 -9.40 4.28
C ARG A 145 -16.03 -9.44 4.27
N LEU A 146 -16.69 -8.56 5.02
CA LEU A 146 -18.15 -8.38 4.93
C LEU A 146 -18.59 -7.97 3.52
N MET A 147 -17.80 -7.13 2.84
CA MET A 147 -18.05 -6.74 1.44
C MET A 147 -17.63 -7.81 0.40
N GLY A 148 -17.17 -8.99 0.83
CA GLY A 148 -16.66 -10.03 -0.07
C GLY A 148 -15.37 -9.65 -0.81
N LYS A 149 -14.62 -8.66 -0.31
CA LYS A 149 -13.38 -8.16 -0.92
C LYS A 149 -12.16 -8.68 -0.17
N GLY A 150 -11.14 -9.07 -0.92
CA GLY A 150 -9.81 -9.39 -0.40
C GLY A 150 -8.86 -8.19 -0.42
N TYR A 151 -7.59 -8.46 -0.13
CA TYR A 151 -6.50 -7.47 -0.14
C TYR A 151 -6.52 -6.53 -1.36
N ASN A 152 -6.61 -7.09 -2.57
CA ASN A 152 -6.62 -6.29 -3.81
C ASN A 152 -7.86 -5.39 -3.93
N GLY A 153 -8.99 -5.79 -3.35
CA GLY A 153 -10.19 -4.96 -3.34
C GLY A 153 -10.02 -3.75 -2.43
N GLY A 154 -9.42 -3.94 -1.25
CA GLY A 154 -9.10 -2.85 -0.33
C GLY A 154 -7.98 -1.94 -0.81
N ARG A 155 -6.98 -2.48 -1.51
CA ARG A 155 -5.82 -1.71 -1.97
C ARG A 155 -6.19 -0.66 -3.04
N LYS A 156 -7.15 -0.99 -3.93
CA LYS A 156 -7.54 -0.12 -5.05
C LYS A 156 -7.92 1.31 -4.64
N PRO A 157 -8.88 1.53 -3.70
CA PRO A 157 -9.24 2.90 -3.30
C PRO A 157 -8.08 3.65 -2.65
N PHE A 158 -7.21 2.98 -1.90
CA PHE A 158 -6.04 3.63 -1.30
C PHE A 158 -5.01 4.05 -2.35
N CYS A 159 -4.74 3.21 -3.35
CA CYS A 159 -3.91 3.60 -4.49
C CYS A 159 -4.53 4.75 -5.30
N LEU A 160 -5.86 4.81 -5.44
CA LEU A 160 -6.54 5.90 -6.13
C LEU A 160 -6.39 7.24 -5.39
N LEU A 161 -6.45 7.20 -4.06
CA LEU A 161 -6.33 8.38 -3.19
C LEU A 161 -4.88 8.74 -2.84
N ASP A 162 -3.91 7.99 -3.37
CA ASP A 162 -2.49 8.07 -3.00
C ASP A 162 -2.27 7.99 -1.48
N LEU A 163 -3.07 7.14 -0.82
CA LEU A 163 -3.00 6.89 0.61
C LEU A 163 -2.19 5.62 0.89
N PRO A 164 -1.42 5.60 1.99
CA PRO A 164 -0.74 4.40 2.43
C PRO A 164 -1.75 3.29 2.75
N PHE A 165 -1.39 2.04 2.44
CA PHE A 165 -2.27 0.88 2.58
C PHE A 165 -1.56 -0.27 3.26
N LEU A 166 -2.31 -1.06 4.04
CA LEU A 166 -1.70 -2.13 4.82
C LEU A 166 -0.91 -3.11 3.94
N GLY A 167 0.26 -3.52 4.41
CA GLY A 167 1.03 -4.57 3.74
C GLY A 167 0.27 -5.90 3.62
N LYS A 168 0.53 -6.68 2.56
CA LYS A 168 -0.13 -7.97 2.30
C LYS A 168 0.01 -8.97 3.45
N ASN A 169 1.17 -9.00 4.10
CA ASN A 169 1.43 -9.87 5.25
C ASN A 169 0.61 -9.45 6.47
N THR A 170 0.57 -8.15 6.75
CA THR A 170 -0.27 -7.56 7.81
C THR A 170 -1.73 -7.90 7.58
N PHE A 171 -2.22 -7.77 6.35
CA PHE A 171 -3.60 -8.11 5.98
C PHE A 171 -3.93 -9.56 6.31
N ARG A 172 -3.08 -10.50 5.85
CA ARG A 172 -3.26 -11.93 6.11
C ARG A 172 -3.24 -12.25 7.61
N ARG A 173 -2.35 -11.61 8.37
CA ARG A 173 -2.29 -11.81 9.83
C ARG A 173 -3.58 -11.38 10.51
N GLN A 174 -4.18 -10.26 10.10
CA GLN A 174 -5.47 -9.83 10.64
C GLN A 174 -6.62 -10.76 10.24
N GLU A 175 -6.61 -11.25 9.00
CA GLU A 175 -7.59 -12.23 8.54
C GLU A 175 -7.53 -13.54 9.34
N MET A 176 -6.33 -14.03 9.67
CA MET A 176 -6.18 -15.24 10.47
C MET A 176 -6.72 -15.06 11.90
N LYS A 177 -6.46 -13.91 12.51
CA LYS A 177 -7.03 -13.58 13.84
C LYS A 177 -8.55 -13.60 13.82
N PHE A 178 -9.16 -13.08 12.75
CA PHE A 178 -10.61 -13.12 12.58
C PHE A 178 -11.12 -14.56 12.47
N LYS A 179 -10.49 -15.41 11.65
CA LYS A 179 -10.89 -16.82 11.52
C LYS A 179 -10.83 -17.55 12.86
N GLN A 180 -9.78 -17.33 13.64
CA GLN A 180 -9.61 -17.92 14.98
C GLN A 180 -10.66 -17.45 16.00
N ALA A 181 -11.22 -16.25 15.84
CA ALA A 181 -12.23 -15.72 16.76
C ALA A 181 -13.66 -16.20 16.45
N VAL A 182 -13.87 -16.78 15.26
CA VAL A 182 -15.17 -17.33 14.79
C VAL A 182 -15.16 -18.87 14.83
N SER A 183 -14.00 -19.47 15.14
CA SER A 183 -13.83 -20.92 15.36
C SER A 183 -14.16 -21.28 16.79
#